data_AF-A0A1V5HZY2-F1
#
_entry.id   AF-A0A1V5HZY2-F1
#
_cell.length_a   1.000
_cell.length_b   1.000
_cell.length_c   1.000
_cell.angle_alpha   90.00
_cell.angle_beta   90.00
_cell.angle_gamma   90.00
#
_symmetry.space_group_name_H-M   'P 1'
#
loop_
_entity.id
_entity.type
_entity.pdbx_description
1 polymer ?
#
loop_
_entity_poly.entity_id
_entity_poly.type
_entity_poly.pdbx_seq_one_letter_code
_entity_poly.pdbx_strand_id
1 'polypeptide(L)'
;MSDTPKDEEKKNGVLLTFPSGKTIGSEDIGVSYLVGQSGHVPTSEIVDPREIERDVRDREAFIQKQELLQAVGQKAPVSEIVDLVLKEIAEELSHLKFERKKATQEGKNTANYTISRVAALRQLADVLLKRQENARAERLDLKSPEFKKVLKLWMEFIYESMVKVSVNENTIDIVFKQMEADMSDWERKLNDL
;
A
#
# COMPACT_ATOMS: atom_id res chain seq x y z
N MET A 1 0.30 -79.32 12.93
CA MET A 1 1.18 -79.16 11.76
C MET A 1 0.36 -78.39 10.73
N SER A 2 0.35 -77.05 10.76
CA SER A 2 1.35 -76.12 10.16
C SER A 2 1.43 -76.34 8.64
N ASP A 3 1.23 -75.39 7.72
CA ASP A 3 1.37 -73.94 7.75
C ASP A 3 0.53 -73.27 6.63
N THR A 4 -0.06 -72.11 6.94
CA THR A 4 -0.27 -71.00 5.99
C THR A 4 1.04 -70.23 5.81
N PRO A 5 1.35 -69.71 4.61
CA PRO A 5 1.40 -68.25 4.44
C PRO A 5 1.08 -67.80 2.99
N LYS A 6 0.90 -66.54 2.58
CA LYS A 6 0.58 -65.21 3.13
C LYS A 6 0.48 -64.32 1.88
N ASP A 7 -0.53 -63.45 1.85
CA ASP A 7 -0.50 -62.07 1.37
C ASP A 7 0.25 -61.71 0.07
N GLU A 8 -0.53 -61.46 -0.98
CA GLU A 8 -0.14 -60.57 -2.09
C GLU A 8 -0.10 -59.12 -1.57
N GLU A 9 1.09 -58.66 -1.18
CA GLU A 9 1.35 -57.25 -0.88
C GLU A 9 1.33 -56.40 -2.15
N LYS A 10 0.27 -55.60 -2.27
CA LYS A 10 0.13 -54.47 -3.18
C LYS A 10 1.32 -53.52 -3.02
N LYS A 11 2.17 -53.42 -4.06
CA LYS A 11 3.20 -52.37 -4.17
C LYS A 11 2.55 -51.01 -4.48
N ASN A 12 1.93 -50.41 -3.48
CA ASN A 12 1.49 -49.02 -3.51
C ASN A 12 2.61 -48.14 -2.91
N GLY A 13 3.12 -47.16 -3.66
CA GLY A 13 3.82 -46.02 -3.05
C GLY A 13 5.16 -45.56 -3.63
N VAL A 14 5.56 -45.94 -4.85
CA VAL A 14 6.76 -45.34 -5.48
C VAL A 14 6.33 -44.30 -6.51
N LEU A 15 6.59 -43.02 -6.24
CA LEU A 15 6.19 -41.91 -7.12
C LEU A 15 7.27 -41.57 -8.15
N LEU A 16 8.54 -41.60 -7.75
CA LEU A 16 9.70 -41.34 -8.61
C LEU A 16 10.91 -42.17 -8.18
N THR A 17 11.68 -42.66 -9.17
CA THR A 17 12.94 -43.39 -8.96
C THR A 17 14.05 -42.67 -9.70
N PHE A 18 15.08 -42.21 -8.98
CA PHE A 18 16.24 -41.57 -9.61
C PHE A 18 17.23 -42.63 -10.12
N PRO A 19 18.11 -42.30 -11.10
CA PRO A 19 19.14 -43.21 -11.61
C PRO A 19 20.12 -43.74 -10.54
N SER A 20 20.15 -43.09 -9.37
CA SER A 20 20.92 -43.47 -8.19
C SER A 20 20.23 -44.52 -7.30
N GLY A 21 19.03 -45.00 -7.66
CA GLY A 21 18.29 -46.04 -6.92
C GLY A 21 17.50 -45.55 -5.71
N LYS A 22 17.49 -44.24 -5.42
CA LYS A 22 16.62 -43.67 -4.37
C LYS A 22 15.19 -43.50 -4.90
N THR A 23 14.22 -44.06 -4.18
CA THR A 23 12.79 -43.87 -4.40
C THR A 23 12.23 -42.85 -3.41
N ILE A 24 11.39 -41.94 -3.89
CA ILE A 24 10.63 -41.02 -3.02
C ILE A 24 9.19 -41.54 -2.95
N GLY A 25 8.71 -41.75 -1.73
CA GLY A 25 7.33 -42.15 -1.46
C GLY A 25 6.40 -40.95 -1.31
N SER A 26 5.09 -41.18 -1.44
CA SER A 26 4.05 -40.19 -1.14
C SER A 26 4.12 -39.63 0.30
N GLU A 27 4.74 -40.41 1.19
CA GLU A 27 4.93 -40.12 2.61
C GLU A 27 5.99 -39.03 2.83
N ASP A 28 7.04 -39.03 2.01
CA ASP A 28 8.20 -38.12 2.13
C ASP A 28 7.88 -36.68 1.68
N ILE A 29 6.82 -36.49 0.89
CA ILE A 29 6.43 -35.21 0.30
C ILE A 29 5.34 -34.51 1.15
N GLY A 30 4.82 -35.16 2.20
CA GLY A 30 3.76 -34.59 3.05
C GLY A 30 2.41 -34.41 2.32
N VAL A 31 2.21 -35.13 1.21
CA VAL A 31 1.02 -35.04 0.34
C VAL A 31 0.07 -36.20 0.63
N SER A 32 -0.29 -36.39 1.90
CA SER A 32 -1.26 -37.42 2.29
C SER A 32 -2.72 -37.07 1.93
N TYR A 33 -2.97 -35.86 1.40
CA TYR A 33 -4.32 -35.36 1.10
C TYR A 33 -4.74 -35.34 -0.38
N LEU A 34 -3.88 -35.73 -1.33
CA LEU A 34 -4.21 -35.63 -2.76
C LEU A 34 -4.61 -36.94 -3.46
N VAL A 35 -4.61 -38.08 -2.77
CA VAL A 35 -5.01 -39.35 -3.38
C VAL A 35 -6.37 -39.78 -2.82
N GLY A 36 -7.44 -39.41 -3.53
CA GLY A 36 -8.77 -39.94 -3.27
C GLY A 36 -8.79 -41.47 -3.39
N GLN A 37 -9.65 -42.14 -2.61
CA GLN A 37 -9.80 -43.61 -2.57
C GLN A 37 -10.21 -44.27 -3.90
N SER A 38 -10.57 -43.49 -4.92
CA SER A 38 -10.71 -43.95 -6.30
C SER A 38 -9.50 -43.43 -7.07
N GLY A 39 -8.74 -44.30 -7.74
CA GLY A 39 -7.58 -43.97 -8.58
C GLY A 39 -7.84 -43.06 -9.80
N HIS A 40 -8.83 -42.17 -9.70
CA HIS A 40 -8.98 -41.01 -10.56
C HIS A 40 -8.12 -39.90 -9.96
N VAL A 41 -6.95 -39.69 -10.56
CA VAL A 41 -6.27 -38.40 -10.45
C VAL A 41 -7.30 -37.37 -10.94
N PRO A 42 -7.65 -36.34 -10.14
CA PRO A 42 -8.40 -35.21 -10.66
C PRO A 42 -7.59 -34.71 -11.86
N THR A 43 -8.08 -34.95 -13.06
CA THR A 43 -7.50 -34.32 -14.24
C THR A 43 -7.67 -32.85 -13.95
N SER A 44 -6.54 -32.15 -13.71
CA SER A 44 -6.52 -30.71 -13.80
C SER A 44 -7.34 -30.38 -15.03
N GLU A 45 -8.45 -29.64 -14.86
CA GLU A 45 -9.21 -29.10 -15.97
C GLU A 45 -8.18 -28.64 -17.00
N ILE A 46 -8.24 -29.19 -18.21
CA ILE A 46 -7.30 -28.82 -19.27
C ILE A 46 -7.60 -27.36 -19.57
N VAL A 47 -6.93 -26.45 -18.86
CA VAL A 47 -7.12 -25.02 -19.00
C VAL A 47 -6.57 -24.67 -20.38
N ASP A 48 -7.43 -24.21 -21.27
CA ASP A 48 -7.02 -23.80 -22.62
C ASP A 48 -5.99 -22.65 -22.47
N PRO A 49 -4.76 -22.79 -23.01
CA PRO A 49 -3.76 -21.72 -22.97
C PRO A 49 -4.29 -20.37 -23.46
N ARG A 50 -5.25 -20.36 -24.39
CA ARG A 50 -5.89 -19.14 -24.91
C ARG A 50 -6.82 -18.47 -23.91
N GLU A 51 -7.44 -19.24 -23.01
CA GLU A 51 -8.26 -18.70 -21.93
C GLU A 51 -7.39 -18.04 -20.86
N ILE A 52 -6.25 -18.65 -20.53
CA ILE A 52 -5.26 -18.05 -19.61
C ILE A 52 -4.75 -16.72 -20.17
N GLU A 53 -4.39 -16.66 -21.46
CA GLU A 53 -3.92 -15.42 -22.09
C GLU A 53 -4.99 -14.32 -22.15
N ARG A 54 -6.27 -14.67 -22.18
CA ARG A 54 -7.36 -13.70 -22.09
C ARG A 54 -7.52 -13.18 -20.68
N ASP A 55 -7.57 -14.08 -19.69
CA ASP A 55 -7.69 -13.71 -18.28
C ASP A 55 -6.53 -12.81 -17.82
N VAL A 56 -5.29 -13.12 -18.23
CA VAL A 56 -4.12 -12.29 -17.96
C VAL A 56 -4.29 -10.88 -18.56
N ARG A 57 -4.73 -10.77 -19.82
CA ARG A 57 -4.96 -9.47 -20.47
C ARG A 57 -6.07 -8.68 -19.82
N ASP A 58 -7.17 -9.32 -19.48
CA ASP A 58 -8.32 -8.67 -18.84
C ASP A 58 -7.94 -8.19 -17.44
N ARG A 59 -7.16 -8.98 -16.70
CA ARG A 59 -6.60 -8.60 -15.40
C ARG A 59 -5.64 -7.42 -15.52
N GLU A 60 -4.72 -7.43 -16.48
CA GLU A 60 -3.82 -6.30 -16.73
C GLU A 60 -4.60 -5.03 -17.06
N ALA A 61 -5.62 -5.12 -17.92
CA ALA A 61 -6.47 -4.00 -18.29
C ALA A 61 -7.28 -3.47 -17.10
N PHE A 62 -7.74 -4.35 -16.20
CA PHE A 62 -8.43 -3.96 -14.97
C PHE A 62 -7.50 -3.24 -13.99
N ILE A 63 -6.28 -3.75 -13.81
CA ILE A 63 -5.25 -3.17 -12.93
C ILE A 63 -4.85 -1.78 -13.43
N GLN A 64 -4.62 -1.62 -14.73
CA GLN A 64 -4.22 -0.32 -15.33
C GLN A 64 -5.29 0.77 -15.19
N LYS A 65 -6.55 0.40 -14.99
CA LYS A 65 -7.66 1.34 -14.78
C LYS A 65 -7.83 1.81 -13.34
N GLN A 66 -7.11 1.21 -12.38
CA GLN A 66 -7.24 1.58 -10.97
C GLN A 66 -6.74 3.00 -10.71
N GLU A 67 -7.57 3.81 -10.06
CA GLU A 67 -7.28 5.22 -9.75
C GLU A 67 -5.97 5.36 -8.96
N LEU A 68 -5.79 4.54 -7.92
CA LEU A 68 -4.58 4.56 -7.09
C LEU A 68 -3.32 4.24 -7.89
N LEU A 69 -3.37 3.24 -8.77
CA LEU A 69 -2.22 2.87 -9.61
C LEU A 69 -1.84 3.99 -10.58
N GLN A 70 -2.85 4.64 -11.17
CA GLN A 70 -2.63 5.79 -12.06
C GLN A 70 -2.02 6.96 -11.30
N ALA A 71 -2.53 7.30 -10.11
CA ALA A 71 -2.02 8.37 -9.29
C ALA A 71 -0.54 8.15 -8.90
N VAL A 72 -0.18 6.92 -8.52
CA VAL A 72 1.21 6.55 -8.23
C VAL A 72 2.08 6.65 -9.49
N GLY A 73 1.60 6.13 -10.63
CA GLY A 73 2.33 6.18 -11.90
C GLY A 73 2.57 7.60 -12.43
N GLN A 74 1.63 8.52 -12.19
CA GLN A 74 1.69 9.91 -12.60
C GLN A 74 2.45 10.81 -11.61
N LYS A 75 2.98 10.25 -10.50
CA LYS A 75 3.65 11.00 -9.42
C LYS A 75 2.75 12.11 -8.84
N ALA A 76 1.47 11.79 -8.63
CA ALA A 76 0.54 12.68 -7.95
C ALA A 76 1.07 13.10 -6.56
N PRO A 77 0.62 14.24 -6.02
CA PRO A 77 0.97 14.66 -4.66
C PRO A 77 0.67 13.56 -3.63
N VAL A 78 1.53 13.45 -2.62
CA VAL A 78 1.40 12.42 -1.56
C VAL A 78 0.05 12.53 -0.85
N SER A 79 -0.47 13.73 -0.65
CA SER A 79 -1.79 13.97 -0.05
C SER A 79 -2.92 13.29 -0.86
N GLU A 80 -2.88 13.41 -2.18
CA GLU A 80 -3.86 12.81 -3.09
C GLU A 80 -3.76 11.28 -3.07
N ILE A 81 -2.55 10.73 -3.10
CA ILE A 81 -2.32 9.28 -3.01
C ILE A 81 -2.85 8.75 -1.67
N VAL A 82 -2.61 9.45 -0.56
CA VAL A 82 -3.13 9.08 0.76
C VAL A 82 -4.66 9.11 0.77
N ASP A 83 -5.30 10.13 0.17
CA ASP A 83 -6.76 10.20 0.07
C ASP A 83 -7.36 9.02 -0.72
N LEU A 84 -6.71 8.62 -1.82
CA LEU A 84 -7.12 7.44 -2.60
C LEU A 84 -6.98 6.14 -1.80
N VAL A 85 -5.86 5.95 -1.08
CA VAL A 85 -5.67 4.78 -0.21
C VAL A 85 -6.74 4.72 0.89
N LEU A 86 -7.06 5.87 1.51
CA LEU A 86 -8.11 5.93 2.54
C LEU A 86 -9.48 5.54 1.96
N LYS A 87 -9.79 5.97 0.73
CA LYS A 87 -11.02 5.62 0.02
C LYS A 87 -11.11 4.11 -0.24
N GLU A 88 -10.05 3.49 -0.79
CA GLU A 88 -10.03 2.04 -1.06
C GLU A 88 -10.16 1.21 0.23
N ILE A 89 -9.46 1.58 1.30
CA ILE A 89 -9.59 0.90 2.60
C ILE A 89 -11.03 1.03 3.14
N ALA A 90 -11.66 2.20 3.01
CA ALA A 90 -13.04 2.41 3.46
C ALA A 90 -14.06 1.58 2.67
N GLU A 91 -13.83 1.41 1.37
CA GLU A 91 -14.63 0.55 0.49
C GLU A 91 -14.52 -0.92 0.92
N GLU A 92 -13.31 -1.44 1.10
CA GLU A 92 -13.07 -2.81 1.57
C GLU A 92 -13.65 -3.06 2.97
N LEU A 93 -13.54 -2.10 3.88
CA LEU A 93 -14.17 -2.16 5.20
C LEU A 93 -15.70 -2.24 5.12
N SER A 94 -16.30 -1.60 4.12
CA SER A 94 -17.74 -1.64 3.85
C SER A 94 -18.17 -3.00 3.30
N HIS A 95 -17.38 -3.57 2.38
CA HIS A 95 -17.56 -4.94 1.90
C HIS A 95 -17.48 -5.97 3.02
N LEU A 96 -16.44 -5.92 3.86
CA LEU A 96 -16.30 -6.82 5.01
C LEU A 96 -17.48 -6.70 5.99
N LYS A 97 -18.00 -5.48 6.19
CA LYS A 97 -19.19 -5.26 7.05
C LYS A 97 -20.43 -5.90 6.44
N PHE A 98 -20.60 -5.81 5.13
CA PHE A 98 -21.70 -6.43 4.40
C PHE A 98 -21.62 -7.97 4.44
N GLU A 99 -20.46 -8.54 4.10
CA GLU A 99 -20.25 -10.00 4.13
C GLU A 99 -20.47 -10.56 5.54
N ARG A 100 -20.02 -9.85 6.58
CA ARG A 100 -20.32 -10.22 7.96
C ARG A 100 -21.82 -10.27 8.23
N LYS A 101 -22.57 -9.27 7.77
CA LYS A 101 -24.03 -9.21 7.94
C LYS A 101 -24.70 -10.40 7.25
N LYS A 102 -24.30 -10.71 6.02
CA LYS A 102 -24.81 -11.86 5.26
C LYS A 102 -24.48 -13.19 5.95
N ALA A 103 -23.23 -13.40 6.34
CA ALA A 103 -22.80 -14.59 7.08
C ALA A 103 -23.55 -14.76 8.41
N THR A 104 -23.85 -13.66 9.11
CA THR A 104 -24.68 -13.69 10.32
C THR A 104 -26.10 -14.20 10.04
N GLN A 105 -26.72 -13.73 8.95
CA GLN A 105 -28.05 -14.16 8.54
C GLN A 105 -28.09 -15.64 8.15
N GLU A 106 -27.00 -16.14 7.58
CA GLU A 106 -26.83 -17.54 7.19
C GLU A 106 -26.39 -18.46 8.35
N GLY A 107 -26.22 -17.92 9.56
CA GLY A 107 -25.74 -18.68 10.73
C GLY A 107 -24.29 -19.15 10.62
N LYS A 108 -23.49 -18.56 9.72
CA LYS A 108 -22.09 -18.91 9.49
C LYS A 108 -21.18 -18.19 10.49
N ASN A 109 -19.98 -18.74 10.69
CA ASN A 109 -18.97 -18.13 11.54
C ASN A 109 -18.53 -16.76 10.97
N THR A 110 -18.55 -15.72 11.81
CA THR A 110 -18.20 -14.33 11.46
C THR A 110 -16.87 -13.85 12.03
N ALA A 111 -16.14 -14.71 12.74
CA ALA A 111 -14.91 -14.33 13.43
C ALA A 111 -13.86 -13.77 12.46
N ASN A 112 -13.65 -14.44 11.32
CA ASN A 112 -12.67 -14.01 10.32
C ASN A 112 -12.98 -12.63 9.74
N TYR A 113 -14.24 -12.36 9.37
CA TYR A 113 -14.63 -11.01 8.91
C TYR A 113 -14.40 -9.93 9.98
N THR A 114 -14.61 -10.28 11.24
CA THR A 114 -14.40 -9.35 12.36
C THR A 114 -12.91 -9.07 12.57
N ILE A 115 -12.07 -10.10 12.56
CA ILE A 115 -10.61 -9.98 12.72
C ILE A 115 -10.02 -9.16 11.57
N SER A 116 -10.35 -9.50 10.32
CA SER A 116 -9.88 -8.76 9.14
C SER A 116 -10.30 -7.30 9.18
N ARG A 117 -11.55 -7.03 9.59
CA ARG A 117 -12.05 -5.66 9.72
C ARG A 117 -11.34 -4.87 10.81
N VAL A 118 -11.04 -5.48 11.95
CA VAL A 118 -10.28 -4.83 13.04
C VAL A 118 -8.85 -4.52 12.59
N ALA A 119 -8.19 -5.45 11.89
CA ALA A 119 -6.85 -5.22 11.35
C ALA A 119 -6.81 -4.07 10.35
N ALA A 120 -7.76 -4.02 9.40
CA ALA A 120 -7.88 -2.94 8.43
C ALA A 120 -8.18 -1.59 9.10
N LEU A 121 -9.07 -1.55 10.11
CA LEU A 121 -9.34 -0.33 10.88
C LEU A 121 -8.12 0.19 11.63
N ARG A 122 -7.27 -0.71 12.14
CA ARG A 122 -6.02 -0.32 12.81
C ARG A 122 -5.04 0.31 11.83
N GLN A 123 -4.85 -0.31 10.67
CA GLN A 123 -4.00 0.25 9.61
C GLN A 123 -4.50 1.62 9.15
N LEU A 124 -5.83 1.78 9.00
CA LEU A 124 -6.45 3.06 8.67
C LEU A 124 -6.14 4.13 9.73
N ALA A 125 -6.28 3.79 11.01
CA ALA A 125 -5.97 4.69 12.10
C ALA A 125 -4.49 5.12 12.11
N ASP A 126 -3.57 4.17 11.89
CA ASP A 126 -2.14 4.46 11.82
C ASP A 126 -1.79 5.40 10.65
N VAL A 127 -2.42 5.21 9.48
CA VAL A 127 -2.25 6.11 8.32
C VAL A 127 -2.78 7.51 8.63
N LEU A 128 -3.95 7.62 9.26
CA LEU A 128 -4.55 8.91 9.61
C LEU A 128 -3.72 9.65 10.67
N LEU A 129 -3.17 8.95 11.66
CA LEU A 129 -2.27 9.54 12.66
C LEU A 129 -1.01 10.08 12.00
N LYS A 130 -0.35 9.29 11.13
CA LYS A 130 0.82 9.75 10.37
C LYS A 130 0.50 10.94 9.47
N ARG A 131 -0.67 10.95 8.82
CA ARG A 131 -1.12 12.11 8.03
C ARG A 131 -1.26 13.35 8.91
N GLN A 132 -1.87 13.21 10.08
CA GLN A 132 -2.03 14.32 11.02
C GLN A 132 -0.67 14.81 11.56
N GLU A 133 0.26 13.90 11.85
CA GLU A 133 1.63 14.22 12.24
C GLU A 133 2.37 14.94 11.12
N ASN A 134 2.27 14.46 9.88
CA ASN A 134 2.88 15.12 8.72
C ASN A 134 2.27 16.51 8.48
N ALA A 135 0.95 16.66 8.57
CA ALA A 135 0.28 17.95 8.47
C ALA A 135 0.67 18.91 9.62
N ARG A 136 0.97 18.38 10.82
CA ARG A 136 1.53 19.16 11.93
C ARG A 136 3.03 19.45 11.75
N ALA A 137 3.75 18.59 11.06
CA ALA A 137 5.16 18.71 10.72
C ALA A 137 5.39 19.63 9.50
N GLU A 138 4.35 19.94 8.71
CA GLU A 138 4.30 21.09 7.79
C GLU A 138 4.32 22.45 8.53
N ARG A 139 5.00 22.52 9.68
CA ARG A 139 5.57 23.78 10.13
C ARG A 139 6.52 24.22 9.04
N LEU A 140 6.26 25.38 8.44
CA LEU A 140 7.15 26.03 7.49
C LEU A 140 8.58 25.98 8.03
N ASP A 141 9.46 25.23 7.36
CA ASP A 141 10.88 25.26 7.71
C ASP A 141 11.46 26.58 7.21
N LEU A 142 11.45 27.57 8.10
CA LEU A 142 11.93 28.93 7.87
C LEU A 142 13.45 28.97 7.60
N LYS A 143 14.17 27.88 7.88
CA LYS A 143 15.62 27.77 7.66
C LYS A 143 15.96 27.03 6.37
N SER A 144 14.97 26.44 5.71
CA SER A 144 15.14 25.70 4.46
C SER A 144 15.74 26.57 3.35
N PRO A 145 16.61 26.01 2.49
CA PRO A 145 17.12 26.69 1.30
C PRO A 145 16.00 27.21 0.38
N GLU A 146 14.89 26.49 0.29
CA GLU A 146 13.72 26.81 -0.52
C GLU A 146 13.03 28.07 0.01
N PHE A 147 12.77 28.15 1.32
CA PHE A 147 12.18 29.33 1.95
C PHE A 147 13.08 30.56 1.77
N LYS A 148 14.39 30.40 1.95
CA LYS A 148 15.36 31.49 1.72
C LYS A 148 15.32 32.05 0.30
N LYS A 149 15.14 31.19 -0.71
CA LYS A 149 14.98 31.63 -2.11
C LYS A 149 13.70 32.44 -2.32
N VAL A 150 12.58 31.98 -1.75
CA VAL A 150 11.31 32.69 -1.83
C VAL A 150 11.39 34.04 -1.11
N LEU A 151 11.95 34.07 0.10
CA LEU A 151 12.14 35.32 0.85
C LEU A 151 13.03 36.30 0.09
N LYS A 152 14.14 35.84 -0.50
CA LYS A 152 15.01 36.67 -1.34
C LYS A 152 14.26 37.27 -2.52
N LEU A 153 13.45 36.48 -3.21
CA LEU A 153 12.64 36.94 -4.35
C LEU A 153 11.63 38.02 -3.92
N TRP A 154 10.97 37.83 -2.77
CA TRP A 154 10.05 38.84 -2.21
C TRP A 154 10.77 40.15 -1.87
N MET A 155 11.95 40.06 -1.25
CA MET A 155 12.76 41.25 -0.93
C MET A 155 13.23 41.98 -2.20
N GLU A 156 13.60 41.24 -3.25
CA GLU A 156 13.93 41.79 -4.56
C GLU A 156 12.72 42.50 -5.20
N PHE A 157 11.52 41.91 -5.14
CA PHE A 157 10.30 42.56 -5.65
C PHE A 157 9.94 43.86 -4.92
N ILE A 158 10.12 43.90 -3.60
CA ILE A 158 9.89 45.11 -2.80
C ILE A 158 10.89 46.19 -3.21
N TYR A 159 12.17 45.83 -3.30
CA TYR A 159 13.23 46.75 -3.73
C TYR A 159 12.95 47.32 -5.13
N GLU A 160 12.68 46.46 -6.11
CA GLU A 160 12.36 46.88 -7.47
C GLU A 160 11.13 47.78 -7.53
N SER A 161 10.11 47.52 -6.71
CA SER A 161 8.90 48.33 -6.66
C SER A 161 9.20 49.75 -6.16
N MET A 162 10.06 49.88 -5.15
CA MET A 162 10.53 51.18 -4.65
C MET A 162 11.36 51.94 -5.69
N VAL A 163 12.24 51.24 -6.41
CA VAL A 163 13.01 51.82 -7.51
C VAL A 163 12.09 52.30 -8.65
N LYS A 164 11.08 51.51 -9.03
CA LYS A 164 10.12 51.85 -10.11
C LYS A 164 9.32 53.11 -9.80
N VAL A 165 9.01 53.38 -8.53
CA VAL A 165 8.34 54.61 -8.11
C VAL A 165 9.31 55.73 -7.71
N SER A 166 10.59 55.59 -8.06
CA SER A 166 11.65 56.60 -7.86
C SER A 166 11.88 56.98 -6.39
N VAL A 167 11.73 56.03 -5.46
CA VAL A 167 12.16 56.24 -4.07
C VAL A 167 13.68 56.46 -4.05
N ASN A 168 14.13 57.42 -3.24
CA ASN A 168 15.55 57.68 -3.04
C ASN A 168 16.26 56.46 -2.42
N GLU A 169 17.43 56.10 -2.93
CA GLU A 169 18.22 54.95 -2.48
C GLU A 169 18.51 54.97 -0.97
N ASN A 170 18.82 56.15 -0.39
CA ASN A 170 19.01 56.29 1.05
C ASN A 170 17.75 55.92 1.85
N THR A 171 16.56 56.24 1.31
CA THR A 171 15.30 55.90 1.94
C THR A 171 15.01 54.40 1.82
N ILE A 172 15.35 53.77 0.69
CA ILE A 172 15.25 52.32 0.51
C ILE A 172 16.13 51.60 1.54
N ASP A 173 17.39 52.02 1.70
CA ASP A 173 18.31 51.43 2.68
C ASP A 173 17.80 51.55 4.11
N ILE A 174 17.21 52.69 4.48
CA ILE A 174 16.61 52.87 5.80
C ILE A 174 15.44 51.91 6.01
N VAL A 175 14.57 51.74 5.01
CA VAL A 175 13.43 50.82 5.10
C VAL A 175 13.90 49.38 5.25
N PHE A 176 14.88 48.93 4.45
CA PHE A 176 15.40 47.57 4.56
C PHE A 176 16.13 47.31 5.88
N LYS A 177 16.88 48.29 6.42
CA LYS A 177 17.46 48.19 7.76
C LYS A 177 16.40 48.09 8.85
N GLN A 178 15.32 48.85 8.74
CA GLN A 178 14.22 48.77 9.70
C GLN A 178 13.50 47.41 9.59
N MET A 179 13.27 46.91 8.37
CA MET A 179 12.71 45.58 8.15
C MET A 179 13.58 44.48 8.76
N GLU A 180 14.89 44.54 8.60
CA GLU A 180 15.83 43.59 9.22
C GLU A 180 15.71 43.61 10.75
N ALA A 181 15.65 44.80 11.36
CA ALA A 181 15.46 44.96 12.79
C ALA A 181 14.13 44.36 13.28
N ASP A 182 13.02 44.63 12.56
CA ASP A 182 11.69 44.15 12.92
C ASP A 182 11.54 42.63 12.73
N MET A 183 12.32 42.08 11.79
CA MET A 183 12.40 40.64 11.51
C MET A 183 13.33 39.89 12.47
N SER A 184 14.14 40.53 13.31
CA SER A 184 15.09 39.84 14.22
C SER A 184 14.48 38.74 15.09
N ASP A 185 13.21 38.89 15.50
CA ASP A 185 12.46 37.97 16.38
C ASP A 185 11.27 37.26 15.69
N TRP A 186 11.22 37.28 14.36
CA TRP A 186 10.05 36.82 13.60
C TRP A 186 9.73 35.32 13.78
N GLU A 187 10.75 34.46 13.92
CA GLU A 187 10.57 33.01 14.15
C GLU A 187 9.78 32.75 15.43
N ARG A 188 10.01 33.54 16.48
CA ARG A 188 9.26 33.44 17.75
C ARG A 188 7.83 33.89 17.56
N LYS A 189 7.62 35.06 16.95
CA LYS A 189 6.28 35.63 16.69
C LYS A 189 5.39 34.69 15.87
N LEU A 190 5.96 33.92 14.94
CA LEU A 190 5.21 32.99 14.10
C LEU A 190 4.83 31.69 14.81
N ASN A 191 5.62 31.25 15.80
CA ASN A 191 5.29 30.07 16.62
C ASN A 191 4.27 30.37 17.74
N ASP A 192 4.09 31.65 18.08
CA ASP A 192 3.13 32.14 19.07
C ASP A 192 1.75 32.50 18.44
N LEU A 193 1.62 32.41 17.11
CA LEU A 193 0.37 32.58 16.34
C LEU A 193 -0.39 31.25 16.20
#